data_AF-A0A6D2ISJ7-F1
#
_entry.id   AF-A0A6D2ISJ7-F1
#
_cell.length_a   1.000
_cell.length_b   1.000
_cell.length_c   1.000
_cell.angle_alpha   90.00
_cell.angle_beta   90.00
_cell.angle_gamma   90.00
#
_symmetry.space_group_name_H-M   'P 1'
#
loop_
_entity.id
_entity.type
_entity.pdbx_description
1 polymer ?
#
loop_
_entity_poly.entity_id
_entity_poly.type
_entity_poly.pdbx_seq_one_letter_code
_entity_poly.pdbx_strand_id
1 'polypeptide(L)'
;MTYREQQKALGRLPVGKTSRAPPPAGDALMANAADVLAVARQSENENRASIAIETASQIDRDNAAVVSSRSHDGDSNDSVRRQNKRPRQERRNDGNGGSSHSSGSNGRPFYWEFKNSVDGPVLNDRGGVGYLQRHFKGAGVNLPPIEKMSEKEAYLDMAMANTKSMEANNRYVSLVEQRLRDSAPVEEVNKMRSTIEEMTSTLKRLQLRESEVEKKLSGVEELEHRNAVLADQLKDARAEGRAAIERSALLGQQNKDLLAEKDASLRLAAQATYRQLSTKYGKLLQSFKEMWFKKKDHTDAEISFQEANANLQLIGDLMSGESTLEVEAPLWAERVLQLEAEAKAKAVSDFSLRKFELPQLSEDSVLMEVNKVPVQVEQGIGGSKGNKVPDEIMEDVGEKGNEVETDGGVPVVREGQAEE
;
A
#
# COMPACT_ATOMS: atom_id res chain seq x y z
N MET A 1 -12.96 51.71 -17.55
CA MET A 1 -12.09 50.71 -16.91
C MET A 1 -11.33 49.97 -17.99
N THR A 2 -10.01 50.14 -18.02
CA THR A 2 -9.16 49.57 -19.08
C THR A 2 -8.67 48.18 -18.67
N TYR A 3 -8.34 47.33 -19.65
CA TYR A 3 -7.87 45.95 -19.45
C TYR A 3 -6.69 45.82 -18.45
N ARG A 4 -5.90 46.88 -18.30
CA ARG A 4 -4.82 47.00 -17.30
C ARG A 4 -5.33 47.07 -15.86
N GLU A 5 -6.50 47.65 -15.61
CA GLU A 5 -7.10 47.77 -14.29
C GLU A 5 -7.71 46.44 -13.83
N GLN A 6 -8.23 45.62 -14.76
CA GLN A 6 -8.71 44.26 -14.45
C GLN A 6 -7.59 43.29 -14.06
N GLN A 7 -6.39 43.43 -14.65
CA GLN A 7 -5.26 42.57 -14.29
C GLN A 7 -4.67 42.90 -12.91
N LYS A 8 -4.83 44.14 -12.41
CA LYS A 8 -4.37 44.56 -11.09
C LYS A 8 -5.24 44.03 -9.95
N ALA A 9 -6.53 43.79 -10.21
CA ALA A 9 -7.47 43.22 -9.23
C ALA A 9 -7.28 41.69 -9.02
N LEU A 10 -6.56 41.01 -9.91
CA LEU A 10 -6.32 39.55 -9.86
C LEU A 10 -4.94 39.16 -9.31
N GLY A 11 -4.21 40.08 -8.67
CA GLY A 11 -3.04 39.74 -7.84
C GLY A 11 -1.89 39.02 -8.56
N ARG A 12 -1.69 39.24 -9.86
CA ARG A 12 -0.54 38.67 -10.59
C ARG A 12 0.63 39.64 -10.62
N LEU A 13 1.67 39.31 -9.87
CA LEU A 13 2.98 39.96 -9.94
C LEU A 13 3.65 39.72 -11.30
N PRO A 14 4.41 40.67 -11.85
CA PRO A 14 5.16 40.47 -13.08
C PRO A 14 6.51 39.81 -12.75
N VAL A 15 6.70 38.55 -13.16
CA VAL A 15 8.01 37.90 -13.06
C VAL A 15 8.68 37.94 -14.43
N GLY A 16 9.52 38.96 -14.61
CA GLY A 16 10.53 38.99 -15.66
C GLY A 16 11.88 38.51 -15.12
N LYS A 17 12.44 37.51 -15.82
CA LYS A 17 13.87 37.20 -15.99
C LYS A 17 14.68 36.80 -14.74
N THR A 18 14.89 35.49 -14.55
CA THR A 18 16.19 34.92 -14.15
C THR A 18 16.36 33.48 -14.68
N SER A 19 17.58 33.18 -15.17
CA SER A 19 18.22 31.89 -15.39
C SER A 19 17.55 30.79 -16.24
N ARG A 20 17.98 30.74 -17.50
CA ARG A 20 18.07 29.51 -18.31
C ARG A 20 19.21 28.64 -17.74
N ALA A 21 18.88 27.61 -16.98
CA ALA A 21 19.82 26.52 -16.67
C ALA A 21 19.91 25.56 -17.88
N PRO A 22 21.08 24.99 -18.21
CA PRO A 22 21.18 23.97 -19.25
C PRO A 22 20.56 22.65 -18.76
N PRO A 23 20.06 21.79 -19.66
CA PRO A 23 19.53 20.49 -19.26
C PRO A 23 20.65 19.63 -18.63
N PRO A 24 20.34 18.83 -17.60
CA PRO A 24 21.32 17.94 -17.00
C PRO A 24 21.79 16.91 -18.03
N ALA A 25 23.10 16.67 -18.07
CA ALA A 25 23.73 15.67 -18.93
C ALA A 25 23.11 14.28 -18.67
N GLY A 26 22.94 13.49 -19.75
CA GLY A 26 22.30 12.17 -19.73
C GLY A 26 22.91 11.18 -18.73
N ASP A 27 24.15 11.40 -18.29
CA ASP A 27 24.84 10.58 -17.29
C ASP A 27 24.18 10.65 -15.91
N ALA A 28 23.53 11.77 -15.55
CA ALA A 28 22.84 11.92 -14.26
C ALA A 28 21.49 11.18 -14.19
N LEU A 29 20.85 10.95 -15.35
CA LEU A 29 19.62 10.14 -15.44
C LEU A 29 19.95 8.65 -15.35
N MET A 30 21.07 8.22 -15.91
CA MET A 30 21.51 6.82 -15.85
C MET A 30 22.01 6.43 -14.44
N ALA A 31 22.67 7.34 -13.71
CA ALA A 31 23.06 7.11 -12.33
C ALA A 31 21.85 6.90 -11.40
N ASN A 32 20.81 7.74 -11.53
CA ASN A 32 19.57 7.57 -10.76
C ASN A 32 18.81 6.28 -11.11
N ALA A 33 18.84 5.85 -12.38
CA ALA A 33 18.21 4.58 -12.78
C ALA A 33 18.97 3.36 -12.23
N ALA A 34 20.30 3.42 -12.17
CA ALA A 34 21.12 2.38 -11.57
C ALA A 34 20.89 2.25 -10.06
N ASP A 35 20.75 3.38 -9.35
CA ASP A 35 20.46 3.38 -7.91
C ASP A 35 19.04 2.83 -7.61
N VAL A 36 18.05 3.18 -8.43
CA VAL A 36 16.68 2.62 -8.29
C VAL A 36 16.66 1.10 -8.53
N LEU A 37 17.42 0.60 -9.50
CA LEU A 37 17.56 -0.84 -9.75
C LEU A 37 18.35 -1.56 -8.66
N ALA A 38 19.34 -0.91 -8.05
CA ALA A 38 20.08 -1.47 -6.91
C ALA A 38 19.19 -1.62 -5.67
N VAL A 39 18.37 -0.61 -5.37
CA VAL A 39 17.39 -0.64 -4.27
C VAL A 39 16.32 -1.71 -4.51
N ALA A 40 15.85 -1.88 -5.74
CA ALA A 40 14.90 -2.94 -6.10
C ALA A 40 15.51 -4.36 -5.95
N ARG A 41 16.78 -4.54 -6.32
CA ARG A 41 17.48 -5.83 -6.11
C ARG A 41 17.73 -6.12 -4.63
N GLN A 42 17.98 -5.09 -3.83
CA GLN A 42 18.16 -5.25 -2.40
C GLN A 42 16.86 -5.67 -1.70
N SER A 43 15.72 -5.07 -2.08
CA SER A 43 14.42 -5.46 -1.52
C SER A 43 13.97 -6.87 -1.95
N GLU A 44 14.30 -7.29 -3.18
CA GLU A 44 14.05 -8.68 -3.62
C GLU A 44 14.92 -9.69 -2.85
N ASN A 45 16.17 -9.36 -2.53
CA ASN A 45 17.05 -10.22 -1.75
C ASN A 45 16.62 -10.32 -0.29
N GLU A 46 16.16 -9.23 0.31
CA GLU A 46 15.60 -9.20 1.68
C GLU A 46 14.29 -9.99 1.77
N ASN A 47 13.45 -9.93 0.74
CA ASN A 47 12.24 -10.76 0.64
C ASN A 47 12.57 -12.26 0.49
N ARG A 48 13.57 -12.61 -0.32
CA ARG A 48 14.02 -14.01 -0.46
C ARG A 48 14.63 -14.55 0.85
N ALA A 49 15.39 -13.73 1.57
CA ALA A 49 15.94 -14.10 2.87
C ALA A 49 14.84 -14.30 3.92
N SER A 50 13.81 -13.45 3.91
CA SER A 50 12.67 -13.57 4.83
C SER A 50 11.86 -14.85 4.58
N ILE A 51 11.61 -15.19 3.31
CA ILE A 51 10.94 -16.43 2.93
C ILE A 51 11.77 -17.66 3.34
N ALA A 52 13.10 -17.61 3.19
CA ALA A 52 13.98 -18.72 3.58
C ALA A 52 14.03 -18.94 5.11
N ILE A 53 13.93 -17.87 5.91
CA ILE A 53 13.89 -17.97 7.38
C ILE A 53 12.52 -18.51 7.84
N GLU A 54 11.44 -18.11 7.19
CA GLU A 54 10.09 -18.59 7.48
C GLU A 54 9.93 -20.08 7.12
N THR A 55 10.47 -20.52 5.98
CA THR A 55 10.48 -21.95 5.61
C THR A 55 11.35 -22.79 6.53
N ALA A 56 12.52 -22.29 6.96
CA ALA A 56 13.36 -22.99 7.94
C ALA A 56 12.68 -23.11 9.31
N SER A 57 12.00 -22.06 9.77
CA SER A 57 11.25 -22.07 11.04
C SER A 57 10.05 -23.01 11.01
N GLN A 58 9.42 -23.20 9.84
CA GLN A 58 8.32 -24.14 9.68
C GLN A 58 8.80 -25.60 9.72
N ILE A 59 9.95 -25.90 9.11
CA ILE A 59 10.57 -27.24 9.14
C ILE A 59 10.95 -27.65 10.57
N ASP A 60 11.45 -26.72 11.40
CA ASP A 60 11.80 -27.00 12.80
C ASP A 60 10.56 -27.26 13.69
N ARG A 61 9.43 -26.59 13.43
CA ARG A 61 8.16 -26.87 14.13
C ARG A 61 7.60 -28.24 13.80
N ASP A 62 7.67 -28.63 12.54
CA ASP A 62 7.16 -29.93 12.09
C ASP A 62 8.03 -31.09 12.63
N ASN A 63 9.34 -30.89 12.77
CA ASN A 63 10.25 -31.86 13.41
C ASN A 63 10.02 -31.99 14.92
N ALA A 64 9.68 -30.91 15.63
CA ALA A 64 9.36 -30.94 17.06
C ALA A 64 8.04 -31.68 17.37
N ALA A 65 7.05 -31.57 16.48
CA ALA A 65 5.76 -32.27 16.62
C ALA A 65 5.90 -33.80 16.44
N VAL A 66 6.85 -34.26 15.61
CA VAL A 66 7.11 -35.70 15.40
C VAL A 66 7.81 -36.35 16.60
N VAL A 67 8.59 -35.60 17.38
CA VAL A 67 9.28 -36.13 18.58
C VAL A 67 8.35 -36.21 19.80
N SER A 68 7.30 -35.39 19.87
CA SER A 68 6.41 -35.33 21.05
C SER A 68 5.36 -36.46 21.14
N SER A 69 5.23 -37.31 20.11
CA SER A 69 4.20 -38.37 20.07
C SER A 69 4.69 -39.75 20.55
N ARG A 70 5.85 -39.84 21.22
CA ARG A 70 6.46 -41.12 21.60
C ARG A 70 7.06 -41.11 23.00
N SER A 71 6.22 -40.98 24.03
CA SER A 71 6.51 -41.51 25.38
C SER A 71 5.30 -41.34 26.30
N HIS A 72 4.49 -42.39 26.36
CA HIS A 72 3.52 -42.64 27.42
C HIS A 72 3.79 -44.08 27.86
N ASP A 73 4.19 -44.30 29.12
CA ASP A 73 4.00 -45.55 29.88
C ASP A 73 4.52 -45.42 31.32
N GLY A 74 3.74 -45.95 32.28
CA GLY A 74 4.13 -46.27 33.66
C GLY A 74 3.73 -45.21 34.71
N ASP A 75 2.54 -45.21 35.30
CA ASP A 75 1.85 -46.18 36.17
C ASP A 75 2.19 -46.09 37.69
N SER A 76 1.14 -45.78 38.45
CA SER A 76 0.73 -46.14 39.83
C SER A 76 1.69 -46.16 41.02
N ASN A 77 1.36 -45.35 42.05
CA ASN A 77 0.74 -45.80 43.33
C ASN A 77 0.67 -44.59 44.28
N ASP A 78 -0.51 -44.17 44.76
CA ASP A 78 -1.39 -44.77 45.77
C ASP A 78 -0.98 -44.46 47.22
N SER A 79 -2.02 -44.03 47.93
CA SER A 79 -2.28 -44.15 49.36
C SER A 79 -1.83 -43.03 50.32
N VAL A 80 -2.89 -42.40 50.86
CA VAL A 80 -3.16 -42.25 52.31
C VAL A 80 -2.43 -41.08 53.01
N ARG A 81 -3.04 -40.22 53.84
CA ARG A 81 -4.39 -40.05 54.41
C ARG A 81 -4.26 -38.93 55.46
N ARG A 82 -5.18 -37.95 55.44
CA ARG A 82 -5.79 -37.22 56.60
C ARG A 82 -4.83 -36.51 57.59
N GLN A 83 -5.13 -35.42 58.30
CA GLN A 83 -6.33 -34.63 58.54
C GLN A 83 -5.91 -33.37 59.31
N ASN A 84 -6.75 -32.33 59.19
CA ASN A 84 -7.14 -31.37 60.24
C ASN A 84 -6.17 -30.29 60.75
N LYS A 85 -6.44 -29.08 60.25
CA LYS A 85 -6.88 -27.87 61.01
C LYS A 85 -6.72 -27.94 62.54
N ARG A 86 -5.95 -27.00 63.12
CA ARG A 86 -6.37 -25.92 64.05
C ARG A 86 -5.15 -25.15 64.63
N PRO A 87 -5.34 -23.95 65.24
CA PRO A 87 -4.66 -22.72 64.81
C PRO A 87 -3.38 -22.41 65.59
N ARG A 88 -2.50 -21.64 64.95
CA ARG A 88 -1.37 -20.96 65.58
C ARG A 88 -1.91 -19.89 66.53
N GLN A 89 -2.00 -20.26 67.81
CA GLN A 89 -2.32 -19.33 68.88
C GLN A 89 -1.13 -18.39 69.06
N GLU A 90 -1.32 -17.16 68.60
CA GLU A 90 -0.47 -16.01 68.84
C GLU A 90 -0.36 -15.79 70.36
N ARG A 91 0.73 -16.27 70.96
CA ARG A 91 1.15 -15.79 72.27
C ARG A 91 2.01 -14.56 72.05
N ARG A 92 1.33 -13.41 72.13
CA ARG A 92 1.93 -12.12 72.47
C ARG A 92 2.83 -12.30 73.68
N ASN A 93 4.05 -11.82 73.52
CA ASN A 93 5.04 -11.73 74.56
C ASN A 93 4.70 -10.53 75.44
N ASP A 94 3.71 -10.70 76.32
CA ASP A 94 3.38 -9.77 77.40
C ASP A 94 3.46 -10.53 78.73
N GLY A 95 4.70 -10.78 79.16
CA GLY A 95 5.05 -11.36 80.44
C GLY A 95 5.44 -10.29 81.45
N ASN A 96 4.54 -9.33 81.68
CA ASN A 96 4.55 -8.48 82.87
C ASN A 96 4.31 -9.37 84.10
N GLY A 97 5.38 -9.96 84.62
CA GLY A 97 5.40 -10.77 85.84
C GLY A 97 5.34 -9.89 87.08
N GLY A 98 4.22 -9.19 87.26
CA GLY A 98 3.85 -8.61 88.54
C GLY A 98 3.59 -9.70 89.56
N SER A 99 4.41 -9.68 90.62
CA SER A 99 3.96 -9.87 92.00
C SER A 99 3.42 -11.24 92.41
N SER A 100 4.28 -12.05 93.01
CA SER A 100 3.93 -12.69 94.27
C SER A 100 4.73 -12.01 95.38
N HIS A 101 4.22 -10.84 95.79
CA HIS A 101 4.55 -10.24 97.06
C HIS A 101 4.03 -11.19 98.15
N SER A 102 4.94 -11.90 98.83
CA SER A 102 4.65 -12.47 100.14
C SER A 102 4.72 -11.35 101.18
N SER A 103 3.70 -10.49 101.17
CA SER A 103 3.43 -9.60 102.30
C SER A 103 2.90 -10.45 103.45
N GLY A 104 3.80 -10.85 104.35
CA GLY A 104 3.46 -11.71 105.47
C GLY A 104 4.58 -11.92 106.48
N SER A 105 5.21 -10.84 106.94
CA SER A 105 5.63 -10.59 108.35
C SER A 105 6.88 -9.70 108.39
N ASN A 106 6.80 -8.64 109.19
CA ASN A 106 7.93 -7.79 109.60
C ASN A 106 9.22 -8.59 109.88
N GLY A 107 10.29 -8.37 109.10
CA GLY A 107 11.58 -9.01 109.35
C GLY A 107 12.65 -8.57 108.35
N ARG A 108 13.86 -8.32 108.84
CA ARG A 108 15.05 -7.84 108.11
C ARG A 108 15.38 -8.66 106.84
N PRO A 109 16.18 -8.14 105.88
CA PRO A 109 16.80 -8.99 104.85
C PRO A 109 17.52 -10.14 105.56
N PHE A 110 17.28 -11.39 105.17
CA PHE A 110 18.00 -12.53 105.71
C PHE A 110 19.46 -12.47 105.27
N TYR A 111 20.29 -11.72 106.01
CA TYR A 111 21.73 -11.79 105.91
C TYR A 111 22.18 -13.02 106.69
N TRP A 112 22.71 -14.00 105.98
CA TRP A 112 23.47 -15.07 106.59
C TRP A 112 24.90 -14.94 106.09
N GLU A 113 25.86 -15.02 107.01
CA GLU A 113 27.27 -14.96 106.69
C GLU A 113 27.80 -16.40 106.69
N PHE A 114 28.48 -16.78 105.62
CA PHE A 114 29.26 -18.01 105.56
C PHE A 114 30.71 -17.69 105.88
N LYS A 115 31.27 -18.36 106.88
CA LYS A 115 32.71 -18.37 107.12
C LYS A 115 33.19 -19.78 106.89
N ASN A 116 34.13 -19.95 105.97
CA ASN A 116 34.73 -21.24 105.70
C ASN A 116 35.53 -21.65 106.94
N SER A 117 35.29 -22.85 107.47
CA SER A 117 35.95 -23.27 108.71
C SER A 117 37.33 -23.87 108.46
N VAL A 118 37.68 -24.11 107.19
CA VAL A 118 38.96 -24.66 106.73
C VAL A 118 39.55 -23.75 105.65
N ASP A 119 40.86 -23.51 105.72
CA ASP A 119 41.60 -22.86 104.62
C ASP A 119 41.64 -23.78 103.40
N GLY A 120 40.84 -23.45 102.38
CA GLY A 120 40.77 -24.21 101.13
C GLY A 120 39.43 -24.04 100.41
N PRO A 121 39.22 -24.73 99.26
CA PRO A 121 37.93 -24.79 98.58
C PRO A 121 36.81 -25.18 99.54
N VAL A 122 35.65 -24.54 99.40
CA VAL A 122 34.46 -24.82 100.21
C VAL A 122 34.10 -26.31 100.21
N LEU A 123 34.33 -26.99 99.09
CA LEU A 123 34.14 -28.45 98.92
C LEU A 123 34.99 -29.32 99.85
N ASN A 124 36.05 -28.78 100.45
CA ASN A 124 36.92 -29.50 101.39
C ASN A 124 36.44 -29.38 102.84
N ASP A 125 35.51 -28.46 103.14
CA ASP A 125 34.92 -28.27 104.45
C ASP A 125 33.58 -29.02 104.55
N ARG A 126 33.62 -30.23 105.11
CA ARG A 126 32.41 -31.06 105.32
C ARG A 126 31.35 -30.37 106.17
N GLY A 127 31.77 -29.62 107.19
CA GLY A 127 30.85 -28.86 108.04
C GLY A 127 30.29 -27.63 107.33
N GLY A 128 31.15 -26.92 106.60
CA GLY A 128 30.81 -25.75 105.80
C GLY A 128 29.84 -26.07 104.66
N VAL A 129 30.06 -27.16 103.92
CA VAL A 129 29.15 -27.64 102.86
C VAL A 129 27.79 -28.00 103.43
N GLY A 130 27.76 -28.70 104.57
CA GLY A 130 26.51 -28.97 105.27
C GLY A 130 25.76 -27.71 105.68
N TYR A 131 26.48 -26.70 106.18
CA TYR A 131 25.91 -25.40 106.53
C TYR A 131 25.36 -24.64 105.31
N LEU A 132 26.12 -24.61 104.21
CA LEU A 132 25.70 -24.03 102.93
C LEU A 132 24.45 -24.72 102.37
N GLN A 133 24.47 -26.05 102.29
CA GLN A 133 23.36 -26.82 101.72
C GLN A 133 22.08 -26.67 102.54
N ARG A 134 22.19 -26.50 103.86
CA ARG A 134 21.05 -26.19 104.72
C ARG A 134 20.36 -24.89 104.33
N HIS A 135 21.10 -23.92 103.80
CA HIS A 135 20.53 -22.65 103.36
C HIS A 135 19.90 -22.73 101.96
N PHE A 136 20.29 -23.71 101.14
CA PHE A 136 19.70 -23.96 99.81
C PHE A 136 18.45 -24.85 99.82
N LYS A 137 17.91 -25.19 101.00
CA LYS A 137 16.70 -26.01 101.13
C LYS A 137 15.46 -25.33 100.52
N GLY A 138 14.52 -26.13 100.03
CA GLY A 138 13.24 -25.65 99.51
C GLY A 138 12.40 -24.90 100.56
N ALA A 139 11.57 -23.97 100.10
CA ALA A 139 10.66 -23.21 100.94
C ALA A 139 9.74 -24.15 101.77
N GLY A 140 9.60 -23.89 103.07
CA GLY A 140 8.79 -24.71 103.99
C GLY A 140 9.54 -25.83 104.70
N VAL A 141 10.81 -26.11 104.34
CA VAL A 141 11.63 -27.10 105.06
C VAL A 141 12.39 -26.43 106.20
N ASN A 142 12.09 -26.79 107.45
CA ASN A 142 12.77 -26.26 108.64
C ASN A 142 13.76 -27.28 109.21
N LEU A 143 14.97 -27.32 108.63
CA LEU A 143 16.07 -28.09 109.20
C LEU A 143 16.56 -27.47 110.54
N PRO A 144 16.67 -28.25 111.63
CA PRO A 144 17.31 -27.81 112.87
C PRO A 144 18.73 -27.28 112.65
N PRO A 145 19.34 -26.56 113.61
CA PRO A 145 20.78 -26.30 113.59
C PRO A 145 21.54 -27.63 113.48
N ILE A 146 22.61 -27.68 112.67
CA ILE A 146 23.36 -28.91 112.39
C ILE A 146 23.86 -29.57 113.68
N GLU A 147 24.27 -28.79 114.67
CA GLU A 147 24.71 -29.25 116.00
C GLU A 147 23.62 -29.96 116.81
N LYS A 148 22.34 -29.69 116.51
CA LYS A 148 21.17 -30.23 117.23
C LYS A 148 20.48 -31.35 116.47
N MET A 149 21.03 -31.83 115.36
CA MET A 149 20.48 -32.96 114.60
C MET A 149 20.98 -34.29 115.18
N SER A 150 20.07 -35.24 115.43
CA SER A 150 20.43 -36.60 115.86
C SER A 150 21.23 -37.35 114.77
N GLU A 151 20.95 -37.07 113.51
CA GLU A 151 21.57 -37.70 112.33
C GLU A 151 22.56 -36.74 111.63
N LYS A 152 23.19 -35.84 112.39
CA LYS A 152 24.10 -34.80 111.88
C LYS A 152 25.10 -35.35 110.86
N GLU A 153 25.76 -36.46 111.18
CA GLU A 153 26.79 -37.05 110.32
C GLU A 153 26.23 -37.52 108.97
N ALA A 154 25.07 -38.17 108.95
CA ALA A 154 24.42 -38.62 107.72
C ALA A 154 23.97 -37.42 106.83
N TYR A 155 23.52 -36.33 107.45
CA TYR A 155 23.18 -35.10 106.73
C TYR A 155 24.42 -34.45 106.09
N LEU A 156 25.54 -34.38 106.80
CA LEU A 156 26.80 -33.85 106.26
C LEU A 156 27.31 -34.69 105.09
N ASP A 157 27.20 -36.02 105.17
CA ASP A 157 27.58 -36.92 104.07
C ASP A 157 26.70 -36.77 102.84
N MET A 158 25.37 -36.71 103.03
CA MET A 158 24.44 -36.40 101.95
C MET A 158 24.77 -35.03 101.32
N ALA A 159 25.11 -34.03 102.14
CA ALA A 159 25.39 -32.70 101.64
C ALA A 159 26.67 -32.63 100.79
N MET A 160 27.72 -33.29 101.27
CA MET A 160 28.96 -33.48 100.53
C MET A 160 28.74 -34.24 99.22
N ALA A 161 27.93 -35.31 99.24
CA ALA A 161 27.63 -36.09 98.04
C ALA A 161 26.87 -35.27 96.99
N ASN A 162 25.88 -34.47 97.40
CA ASN A 162 25.13 -33.59 96.50
C ASN A 162 26.05 -32.54 95.86
N THR A 163 26.89 -31.89 96.66
CA THR A 163 27.80 -30.85 96.15
C THR A 163 28.83 -31.43 95.18
N LYS A 164 29.34 -32.64 95.44
CA LYS A 164 30.20 -33.39 94.49
C LYS A 164 29.47 -33.76 93.19
N SER A 165 28.18 -34.09 93.26
CA SER A 165 27.35 -34.34 92.07
C SER A 165 27.17 -33.07 91.23
N MET A 166 26.91 -31.92 91.87
CA MET A 166 26.83 -30.62 91.18
C MET A 166 28.17 -30.23 90.53
N GLU A 167 29.30 -30.48 91.21
CA GLU A 167 30.64 -30.28 90.65
C GLU A 167 30.85 -31.13 89.39
N ALA A 168 30.47 -32.42 89.42
CA ALA A 168 30.56 -33.31 88.27
C ALA A 168 29.64 -32.86 87.11
N ASN A 169 28.43 -32.38 87.41
CA ASN A 169 27.51 -31.86 86.41
C ASN A 169 28.06 -30.58 85.74
N ASN A 170 28.60 -29.66 86.53
CA ASN A 170 29.24 -28.45 86.00
C ASN A 170 30.45 -28.79 85.12
N ARG A 171 31.26 -29.78 85.50
CA ARG A 171 32.35 -30.30 84.65
C ARG A 171 31.84 -30.86 83.32
N TYR A 172 30.75 -31.61 83.34
CA TYR A 172 30.14 -32.14 82.12
C TYR A 172 29.60 -31.02 81.21
N VAL A 173 28.88 -30.05 81.77
CA VAL A 173 28.36 -28.89 81.04
C VAL A 173 29.50 -28.13 80.38
N SER A 174 30.57 -27.81 81.11
CA SER A 174 31.74 -27.13 80.55
C SER A 174 32.38 -27.91 79.39
N LEU A 175 32.46 -29.24 79.50
CA LEU A 175 33.00 -30.11 78.45
C LEU A 175 32.09 -30.13 77.22
N VAL A 176 30.78 -30.18 77.40
CA VAL A 176 29.81 -30.10 76.29
C VAL A 176 29.86 -28.73 75.61
N GLU A 177 29.93 -27.64 76.38
CA GLU A 177 30.06 -26.30 75.82
C GLU A 177 31.38 -26.11 75.07
N GLN A 178 32.49 -26.64 75.61
CA GLN A 178 33.77 -26.62 74.93
C GLN A 178 33.70 -27.43 73.63
N ARG A 179 33.14 -28.65 73.67
CA ARG A 179 32.94 -29.46 72.47
C ARG A 179 32.11 -28.71 71.43
N LEU A 180 31.03 -28.04 71.80
CA LEU A 180 30.20 -27.27 70.86
C LEU A 180 30.96 -26.08 70.25
N ARG A 181 31.82 -25.42 71.03
CA ARG A 181 32.71 -24.36 70.53
C ARG A 181 33.73 -24.91 69.54
N ASP A 182 34.32 -26.07 69.86
CA ASP A 182 35.37 -26.71 69.04
C ASP A 182 34.79 -27.48 67.83
N SER A 183 33.55 -27.97 67.92
CA SER A 183 32.87 -28.78 66.90
C SER A 183 32.01 -27.98 65.95
N ALA A 184 31.72 -26.70 66.22
CA ALA A 184 30.99 -25.86 65.27
C ALA A 184 31.89 -25.63 64.05
N PRO A 185 31.57 -26.17 62.86
CA PRO A 185 32.38 -25.94 61.67
C PRO A 185 32.04 -24.54 61.14
N VAL A 186 32.60 -23.52 61.78
CA VAL A 186 32.45 -22.10 61.40
C VAL A 186 32.71 -21.90 59.91
N GLU A 187 33.61 -22.70 59.33
CA GLU A 187 33.89 -22.73 57.89
C GLU A 187 32.73 -23.21 57.02
N GLU A 188 31.97 -24.23 57.42
CA GLU A 188 30.81 -24.70 56.65
C GLU A 188 29.67 -23.69 56.70
N VAL A 189 29.47 -23.05 57.86
CA VAL A 189 28.51 -21.97 58.03
C VAL A 189 28.90 -20.75 57.19
N ASN A 190 30.19 -20.40 57.15
CA ASN A 190 30.69 -19.30 56.31
C ASN A 190 30.55 -19.62 54.81
N LYS A 191 30.83 -20.86 54.40
CA LYS A 191 30.59 -21.32 53.02
C LYS A 191 29.11 -21.22 52.65
N MET A 192 28.21 -21.71 53.51
CA MET A 192 26.77 -21.58 53.30
C MET A 192 26.32 -20.12 53.24
N ARG A 193 26.89 -19.26 54.07
CA ARG A 193 26.59 -17.82 54.02
C ARG A 193 27.03 -17.21 52.70
N SER A 194 28.23 -17.54 52.23
CA SER A 194 28.74 -17.09 50.94
C SER A 194 27.88 -17.56 49.77
N THR A 195 27.43 -18.82 49.77
CA THR A 195 26.52 -19.32 48.73
C THR A 195 25.15 -18.65 48.78
N ILE A 196 24.60 -18.38 49.98
CA ILE A 196 23.35 -17.61 50.13
C ILE A 196 23.51 -16.19 49.58
N GLU A 197 24.62 -15.52 49.87
CA GLU A 197 24.91 -14.17 49.35
C GLU A 197 25.03 -14.19 47.81
N GLU A 198 25.71 -15.19 47.24
CA GLU A 198 25.79 -15.39 45.79
C GLU A 198 24.42 -15.66 45.16
N MET A 199 23.65 -16.60 45.71
CA MET A 199 22.28 -16.89 45.27
C MET A 199 21.38 -15.64 45.37
N THR A 200 21.54 -14.85 46.42
CA THR A 200 20.79 -13.59 46.58
C THR A 200 21.17 -12.58 45.49
N SER A 201 22.46 -12.49 45.15
CA SER A 201 22.92 -11.59 44.08
C SER A 201 22.43 -12.02 42.69
N THR A 202 22.40 -13.33 42.43
CA THR A 202 21.90 -13.88 41.15
C THR A 202 20.39 -13.70 41.04
N LEU A 203 19.63 -13.93 42.12
CA LEU A 203 18.18 -13.65 42.16
C LEU A 203 17.88 -12.18 41.84
N LYS A 204 18.58 -11.23 42.46
CA LYS A 204 18.40 -9.80 42.16
C LYS A 204 18.69 -9.47 40.70
N ARG A 205 19.74 -10.08 40.12
CA ARG A 205 20.09 -9.89 38.71
C ARG A 205 19.02 -10.45 37.78
N LEU A 206 18.46 -11.62 38.10
CA LEU A 206 17.39 -12.25 37.34
C LEU A 206 16.10 -11.42 37.40
N GLN A 207 15.73 -10.90 38.57
CA GLN A 207 14.56 -10.01 38.72
C GLN A 207 14.68 -8.74 37.87
N LEU A 208 15.87 -8.13 37.83
CA LEU A 208 16.11 -6.97 36.96
C LEU A 208 15.93 -7.33 35.48
N ARG A 209 16.48 -8.47 35.05
CA ARG A 209 16.35 -8.95 33.67
C ARG A 209 14.89 -9.27 33.32
N GLU A 210 14.14 -9.89 34.22
CA GLU A 210 12.70 -10.16 34.07
C GLU A 210 11.93 -8.86 33.83
N SER A 211 12.15 -7.85 34.68
CA SER A 211 11.52 -6.53 34.51
C SER A 211 11.88 -5.83 33.20
N GLU A 212 13.07 -6.08 32.64
CA GLU A 212 13.48 -5.55 31.34
C GLU A 212 12.79 -6.29 30.20
N VAL A 213 12.65 -7.61 30.30
CA VAL A 213 11.93 -8.43 29.31
C VAL A 213 10.44 -8.08 29.30
N GLU A 214 9.81 -7.88 30.45
CA GLU A 214 8.42 -7.43 30.55
C GLU A 214 8.19 -6.10 29.83
N LYS A 215 9.08 -5.12 30.01
CA LYS A 215 9.02 -3.82 29.29
C LYS A 215 9.19 -3.99 27.79
N LYS A 216 10.05 -4.92 27.35
CA LYS A 216 10.22 -5.22 25.92
C LYS A 216 8.97 -5.90 25.36
N LEU A 217 8.38 -6.84 26.10
CA LEU A 217 7.14 -7.52 25.72
C LEU A 217 5.99 -6.54 25.55
N SER A 218 5.77 -5.62 26.50
CA SER A 218 4.73 -4.60 26.35
C SER A 218 4.95 -3.70 25.13
N GLY A 219 6.22 -3.39 24.81
CA GLY A 219 6.57 -2.66 23.59
C GLY A 219 6.28 -3.43 22.31
N VAL A 220 6.47 -4.76 22.31
CA VAL A 220 6.13 -5.63 21.18
C VAL A 220 4.60 -5.71 20.99
N GLU A 221 3.83 -5.87 22.07
CA GLU A 221 2.36 -5.90 22.01
C GLU A 221 1.78 -4.60 21.42
N GLU A 222 2.35 -3.45 21.79
CA GLU A 222 1.97 -2.16 21.18
C GLU A 222 2.28 -2.12 19.68
N LEU A 223 3.43 -2.64 19.25
CA LEU A 223 3.81 -2.69 17.84
C LEU A 223 2.93 -3.66 17.05
N GLU A 224 2.58 -4.81 17.63
CA GLU A 224 1.64 -5.76 17.03
C GLU A 224 0.27 -5.11 16.83
N HIS A 225 -0.24 -4.39 17.83
CA HIS A 225 -1.51 -3.67 17.70
C HIS A 225 -1.45 -2.59 16.60
N ARG A 226 -0.37 -1.79 16.56
CA ARG A 226 -0.16 -0.80 15.49
C ARG A 226 -0.07 -1.46 14.12
N ASN A 227 0.63 -2.57 14.00
CA ASN A 227 0.75 -3.32 12.75
C ASN A 227 -0.59 -3.91 12.29
N ALA A 228 -1.42 -4.39 13.21
CA ALA A 228 -2.76 -4.86 12.89
C ALA A 228 -3.64 -3.73 12.32
N VAL A 229 -3.63 -2.56 12.95
CA VAL A 229 -4.35 -1.37 12.47
C VAL A 229 -3.86 -0.95 11.09
N LEU A 230 -2.53 -0.88 10.88
CA LEU A 230 -1.97 -0.53 9.57
C LEU A 230 -2.31 -1.57 8.50
N ALA A 231 -2.34 -2.86 8.86
CA ALA A 231 -2.72 -3.92 7.92
C ALA A 231 -4.17 -3.77 7.46
N ASP A 232 -5.09 -3.40 8.35
CA ASP A 232 -6.50 -3.16 7.99
C ASP A 232 -6.66 -1.88 7.16
N GLN A 233 -5.99 -0.78 7.53
CA GLN A 233 -5.96 0.44 6.70
C GLN A 233 -5.43 0.18 5.29
N LEU A 234 -4.41 -0.68 5.15
CA LEU A 234 -3.89 -1.08 3.84
C LEU A 234 -4.88 -1.93 3.04
N LYS A 235 -5.71 -2.75 3.68
CA LYS A 235 -6.77 -3.50 2.99
C LYS A 235 -7.83 -2.55 2.45
N ASP A 236 -8.26 -1.59 3.27
CA ASP A 236 -9.26 -0.60 2.89
C ASP A 236 -8.76 0.29 1.74
N ALA A 237 -7.55 0.84 1.86
CA ALA A 237 -6.93 1.65 0.81
C ALA A 237 -6.78 0.86 -0.52
N ARG A 238 -6.47 -0.44 -0.45
CA ARG A 238 -6.43 -1.31 -1.63
C ARG A 238 -7.82 -1.54 -2.24
N ALA A 239 -8.86 -1.68 -1.42
CA ALA A 239 -10.23 -1.83 -1.90
C ALA A 239 -10.73 -0.55 -2.57
N GLU A 240 -10.47 0.62 -1.96
CA GLU A 240 -10.77 1.93 -2.54
C GLU A 240 -10.01 2.15 -3.85
N GLY A 241 -8.72 1.79 -3.89
CA GLY A 241 -7.91 1.87 -5.10
C GLY A 241 -8.49 1.03 -6.25
N ARG A 242 -8.93 -0.21 -5.98
CA ARG A 242 -9.60 -1.06 -6.98
C ARG A 242 -10.91 -0.43 -7.47
N ALA A 243 -11.75 0.04 -6.56
CA ALA A 243 -13.01 0.70 -6.92
C ALA A 243 -12.79 1.98 -7.75
N ALA A 244 -11.75 2.75 -7.45
CA ALA A 244 -11.39 3.94 -8.23
C ALA A 244 -10.94 3.58 -9.65
N ILE A 245 -10.13 2.51 -9.81
CA ILE A 245 -9.72 2.00 -11.12
C ILE A 245 -10.94 1.56 -11.93
N GLU A 246 -11.85 0.75 -11.35
CA GLU A 246 -13.08 0.32 -12.02
C GLU A 246 -13.95 1.51 -12.45
N ARG A 247 -14.12 2.50 -11.56
CA ARG A 247 -14.86 3.73 -11.88
C ARG A 247 -14.21 4.51 -13.02
N SER A 248 -12.88 4.63 -13.02
CA SER A 248 -12.14 5.30 -14.10
C SER A 248 -12.26 4.57 -15.44
N ALA A 249 -12.28 3.23 -15.42
CA ALA A 249 -12.47 2.43 -16.62
C ALA A 249 -13.88 2.62 -17.20
N LEU A 250 -14.91 2.63 -16.34
CA LEU A 250 -16.29 2.88 -16.74
C LEU A 250 -16.46 4.28 -17.35
N LEU A 251 -15.95 5.32 -16.68
CA LEU A 251 -15.99 6.69 -17.20
C LEU A 251 -15.19 6.81 -18.51
N GLY A 252 -14.05 6.11 -18.60
CA GLY A 252 -13.25 6.03 -19.82
C GLY A 252 -14.05 5.42 -20.98
N GLN A 253 -14.82 4.37 -20.72
CA GLN A 253 -15.70 3.77 -21.73
C GLN A 253 -16.84 4.71 -22.13
N GLN A 254 -17.52 5.33 -21.16
CA GLN A 254 -18.58 6.30 -21.43
C GLN A 254 -18.11 7.47 -22.29
N ASN A 255 -16.90 7.99 -22.03
CA ASN A 255 -16.32 9.06 -22.84
C ASN A 255 -16.04 8.61 -24.28
N LYS A 256 -15.57 7.37 -24.49
CA LYS A 256 -15.38 6.82 -25.84
C LYS A 256 -16.70 6.70 -26.59
N ASP A 257 -17.74 6.21 -25.92
CA ASP A 257 -19.06 6.05 -26.52
C ASP A 257 -19.66 7.42 -26.90
N LEU A 258 -19.54 8.41 -26.01
CA LEU A 258 -19.99 9.79 -26.27
C LEU A 258 -19.22 10.46 -27.42
N LEU A 259 -17.91 10.20 -27.54
CA LEU A 259 -17.12 10.68 -28.67
C LEU A 259 -17.59 10.05 -29.98
N ALA A 260 -17.80 8.73 -29.99
CA ALA A 260 -18.31 8.03 -31.17
C ALA A 260 -19.70 8.53 -31.59
N GLU A 261 -20.59 8.80 -30.63
CA GLU A 261 -21.92 9.37 -30.88
C GLU A 261 -21.84 10.80 -31.44
N LYS A 262 -20.94 11.62 -30.89
CA LYS A 262 -20.68 12.99 -31.39
C LYS A 262 -20.18 12.96 -32.82
N ASP A 263 -19.21 12.11 -33.13
CA ASP A 263 -18.67 11.97 -34.48
C ASP A 263 -19.71 11.44 -35.47
N ALA A 264 -20.53 10.47 -35.08
CA ALA A 264 -21.62 9.96 -35.89
C ALA A 264 -22.66 11.07 -36.19
N SER A 265 -23.03 11.85 -35.18
CA SER A 265 -23.96 12.97 -35.30
C SER A 265 -23.43 14.05 -36.24
N LEU A 266 -22.15 14.41 -36.12
CA LEU A 266 -21.49 15.36 -37.01
C LEU A 266 -21.47 14.87 -38.47
N ARG A 267 -21.16 13.59 -38.69
CA ARG A 267 -21.19 13.00 -40.04
C ARG A 267 -22.58 13.04 -40.65
N LEU A 268 -23.62 12.71 -39.88
CA LEU A 268 -25.01 12.77 -40.34
C LEU A 268 -25.44 14.20 -40.66
N ALA A 269 -25.09 15.17 -39.81
CA ALA A 269 -25.38 16.58 -40.05
C ALA A 269 -24.69 17.09 -41.33
N ALA A 270 -23.40 16.78 -41.52
CA ALA A 270 -22.66 17.13 -42.73
C ALA A 270 -23.28 16.51 -43.98
N GLN A 271 -23.65 15.23 -43.94
CA GLN A 271 -24.34 14.59 -45.08
C GLN A 271 -25.68 15.26 -45.40
N ALA A 272 -26.44 15.67 -44.38
CA ALA A 272 -27.70 16.38 -44.58
C ALA A 272 -27.49 17.73 -45.27
N THR A 273 -26.47 18.51 -44.87
CA THR A 273 -26.17 19.80 -45.51
C THR A 273 -25.72 19.62 -46.96
N TYR A 274 -24.86 18.63 -47.25
CA TYR A 274 -24.46 18.31 -48.62
C TYR A 274 -25.64 17.90 -49.51
N ARG A 275 -26.57 17.07 -48.98
CA ARG A 275 -27.79 16.71 -49.71
C ARG A 275 -28.67 17.93 -50.01
N GLN A 276 -28.82 18.84 -49.05
CA GLN A 276 -29.55 20.08 -49.26
C GLN A 276 -28.89 20.96 -50.32
N LEU A 277 -27.56 21.09 -50.28
CA LEU A 277 -26.80 21.87 -51.24
C LEU A 277 -26.91 21.28 -52.65
N SER A 278 -26.72 19.97 -52.79
CA SER A 278 -26.91 19.24 -54.04
C SER A 278 -28.33 19.42 -54.58
N THR A 279 -29.35 19.36 -53.73
CA THR A 279 -30.75 19.61 -54.13
C THR A 279 -30.94 21.03 -54.65
N LYS A 280 -30.35 22.04 -54.01
CA LYS A 280 -30.42 23.45 -54.47
C LYS A 280 -29.75 23.63 -55.83
N TYR A 281 -28.54 23.09 -56.01
CA TYR A 281 -27.85 23.14 -57.31
C TYR A 281 -28.60 22.37 -58.40
N GLY A 282 -29.17 21.20 -58.08
CA GLY A 282 -29.99 20.44 -59.01
C GLY A 282 -31.20 21.24 -59.50
N LYS A 283 -31.90 21.94 -58.60
CA LYS A 283 -33.01 22.84 -58.96
C LYS A 283 -32.55 23.99 -59.87
N LEU A 284 -31.40 24.60 -59.56
CA LEU A 284 -30.84 25.69 -60.35
C LEU A 284 -30.49 25.21 -61.77
N LEU A 285 -29.79 24.08 -61.89
CA LEU A 285 -29.42 23.49 -63.18
C LEU A 285 -30.66 23.12 -64.00
N GLN A 286 -31.71 22.60 -63.36
CA GLN A 286 -32.97 22.29 -64.02
C GLN A 286 -33.65 23.57 -64.56
N SER A 287 -33.69 24.65 -63.77
CA SER A 287 -34.22 25.94 -64.23
C SER A 287 -33.41 26.54 -65.38
N PHE A 288 -32.08 26.38 -65.35
CA PHE A 288 -31.20 26.82 -66.43
C PHE A 288 -31.47 26.03 -67.71
N LYS A 289 -31.64 24.72 -67.60
CA LYS A 289 -32.02 23.85 -68.73
C LYS A 289 -33.34 24.29 -69.35
N GLU A 290 -34.36 24.58 -68.54
CA GLU A 290 -35.65 25.08 -69.02
C GLU A 290 -35.54 26.44 -69.72
N MET A 291 -34.79 27.39 -69.14
CA MET A 291 -34.55 28.69 -69.77
C MET A 291 -33.80 28.55 -71.10
N TRP A 292 -32.83 27.64 -71.19
CA TRP A 292 -32.10 27.36 -72.42
C TRP A 292 -33.02 26.84 -73.52
N PHE A 293 -33.90 25.87 -73.21
CA PHE A 293 -34.88 25.38 -74.18
C PHE A 293 -35.85 26.48 -74.63
N LYS A 294 -36.40 27.27 -73.70
CA LYS A 294 -37.27 28.41 -74.06
C LYS A 294 -36.55 29.43 -74.93
N LYS A 295 -35.26 29.69 -74.66
CA LYS A 295 -34.46 30.62 -75.46
C LYS A 295 -34.24 30.07 -76.86
N LYS A 296 -33.97 28.77 -77.00
CA LYS A 296 -33.88 28.08 -78.29
C LYS A 296 -35.19 28.19 -79.08
N ASP A 297 -36.32 27.86 -78.46
CA ASP A 297 -37.63 27.95 -79.12
C ASP A 297 -37.96 29.39 -79.54
N HIS A 298 -37.63 30.37 -78.69
CA HIS A 298 -37.75 31.80 -79.05
C HIS A 298 -36.85 32.17 -80.22
N THR A 299 -35.59 31.72 -80.24
CA THR A 299 -34.70 32.03 -81.37
C THR A 299 -35.19 31.40 -82.67
N ASP A 300 -35.71 30.18 -82.61
CA ASP A 300 -36.27 29.49 -83.78
C ASP A 300 -37.52 30.23 -84.29
N ALA A 301 -38.42 30.65 -83.39
CA ALA A 301 -39.60 31.45 -83.75
C ALA A 301 -39.25 32.84 -84.30
N GLU A 302 -38.25 33.51 -83.72
CA GLU A 302 -37.77 34.81 -84.20
C GLU A 302 -37.18 34.69 -85.61
N ILE A 303 -36.41 33.63 -85.89
CA ILE A 303 -35.88 33.36 -87.24
C ILE A 303 -37.05 33.19 -88.23
N SER A 304 -38.03 32.33 -87.91
CA SER A 304 -39.20 32.15 -88.78
C SER A 304 -40.02 33.43 -88.98
N PHE A 305 -40.14 34.28 -87.96
CA PHE A 305 -40.81 35.58 -88.07
C PHE A 305 -40.04 36.53 -89.00
N GLN A 306 -38.72 36.64 -88.82
CA GLN A 306 -37.87 37.48 -89.67
C GLN A 306 -37.87 36.99 -91.13
N GLU A 307 -37.82 35.68 -91.36
CA GLU A 307 -37.96 35.08 -92.69
C GLU A 307 -39.32 35.39 -93.33
N ALA A 308 -40.42 35.24 -92.59
CA ALA A 308 -41.76 35.56 -93.08
C ALA A 308 -41.91 37.06 -93.41
N ASN A 309 -41.35 37.94 -92.57
CA ASN A 309 -41.36 39.38 -92.79
C ASN A 309 -40.52 39.78 -94.02
N ALA A 310 -39.32 39.20 -94.19
CA ALA A 310 -38.49 39.40 -95.37
C ALA A 310 -39.19 38.91 -96.65
N ASN A 311 -39.85 37.75 -96.59
CA ASN A 311 -40.65 37.24 -97.71
C ASN A 311 -41.81 38.16 -98.08
N LEU A 312 -42.51 38.74 -97.09
CA LEU A 312 -43.56 39.72 -97.34
C LEU A 312 -43.04 41.00 -98.00
N GLN A 313 -41.88 41.50 -97.57
CA GLN A 313 -41.21 42.65 -98.21
C GLN A 313 -40.86 42.35 -99.66
N LEU A 314 -40.22 41.20 -99.92
CA LEU A 314 -39.87 40.77 -101.28
C LEU A 314 -41.10 40.67 -102.18
N ILE A 315 -42.22 40.12 -101.70
CA ILE A 315 -43.47 40.08 -102.46
C ILE A 315 -43.97 41.50 -102.76
N GLY A 316 -43.86 42.43 -101.80
CA GLY A 316 -44.15 43.85 -102.01
C GLY A 316 -43.32 44.47 -103.13
N ASP A 317 -42.01 44.28 -103.08
CA ASP A 317 -41.04 44.82 -104.05
C ASP A 317 -41.21 44.21 -105.46
N LEU A 318 -41.59 42.93 -105.53
CA LEU A 318 -41.95 42.28 -106.79
C LEU A 318 -43.24 42.84 -107.38
N MET A 319 -44.24 43.13 -106.53
CA MET A 319 -45.50 43.74 -106.98
C MET A 319 -45.32 45.20 -107.43
N SER A 320 -44.38 45.95 -106.86
CA SER A 320 -44.03 47.31 -107.31
C SER A 320 -43.15 47.32 -108.57
N GLY A 321 -42.55 46.18 -108.93
CA GLY A 321 -41.63 46.05 -110.06
C GLY A 321 -40.21 46.53 -109.77
N GLU A 322 -39.89 46.80 -108.49
CA GLU A 322 -38.57 47.25 -108.03
C GLU A 322 -37.55 46.12 -107.98
N SER A 323 -38.01 44.86 -107.93
CA SER A 323 -37.18 43.67 -107.88
C SER A 323 -37.39 42.76 -109.11
N THR A 324 -36.31 42.26 -109.70
CA THR A 324 -36.34 41.27 -110.80
C THR A 324 -35.37 40.12 -110.54
N LEU A 325 -35.77 38.91 -110.92
CA LEU A 325 -35.03 37.68 -110.60
C LEU A 325 -33.59 37.67 -111.16
N GLU A 326 -33.37 38.32 -112.31
CA GLU A 326 -32.06 38.36 -112.99
C GLU A 326 -31.02 39.22 -112.24
N VAL A 327 -31.47 40.23 -111.48
CA VAL A 327 -30.59 41.14 -110.74
C VAL A 327 -30.34 40.64 -109.31
N GLU A 328 -31.34 40.07 -108.66
CA GLU A 328 -31.24 39.69 -107.24
C GLU A 328 -30.54 38.36 -106.98
N ALA A 329 -30.67 37.38 -107.88
CA ALA A 329 -30.07 36.05 -107.69
C ALA A 329 -28.54 36.07 -107.42
N PRO A 330 -27.70 36.80 -108.19
CA PRO A 330 -26.26 36.85 -107.93
C PRO A 330 -25.91 37.57 -106.62
N LEU A 331 -26.69 38.60 -106.22
CA LEU A 331 -26.47 39.34 -104.97
C LEU A 331 -26.77 38.47 -103.73
N TRP A 332 -27.85 37.69 -103.77
CA TRP A 332 -28.18 36.76 -102.69
C TRP A 332 -27.17 35.62 -102.57
N ALA A 333 -26.63 35.12 -103.69
CA ALA A 333 -25.56 34.12 -103.68
C ALA A 333 -24.30 34.61 -102.96
N GLU A 334 -23.89 35.86 -103.20
CA GLU A 334 -22.78 36.48 -102.47
C GLU A 334 -23.11 36.67 -100.98
N ARG A 335 -24.35 37.09 -100.66
CA ARG A 335 -24.77 37.31 -99.27
C ARG A 335 -24.80 36.03 -98.44
N VAL A 336 -25.20 34.90 -99.02
CA VAL A 336 -25.17 33.59 -98.35
C VAL A 336 -23.75 33.22 -97.93
N LEU A 337 -22.74 33.42 -98.80
CA LEU A 337 -21.34 33.15 -98.46
C LEU A 337 -20.83 34.04 -97.32
N GLN A 338 -21.24 35.32 -97.29
CA GLN A 338 -20.91 36.22 -96.20
C GLN A 338 -21.54 35.77 -94.87
N LEU A 339 -22.82 35.41 -94.87
CA LEU A 339 -23.52 34.94 -93.69
C LEU A 339 -22.94 33.61 -93.17
N GLU A 340 -22.51 32.72 -94.05
CA GLU A 340 -21.82 31.49 -93.67
C GLU A 340 -20.49 31.77 -92.96
N ALA A 341 -19.70 32.72 -93.47
CA ALA A 341 -18.46 33.15 -92.82
C ALA A 341 -18.72 33.79 -91.45
N GLU A 342 -19.76 34.64 -91.33
CA GLU A 342 -20.16 35.24 -90.06
C GLU A 342 -20.63 34.20 -89.03
N ALA A 343 -21.40 33.19 -89.46
CA ALA A 343 -21.86 32.11 -88.59
C ALA A 343 -20.68 31.30 -88.03
N LYS A 344 -19.69 30.98 -88.88
CA LYS A 344 -18.45 30.30 -88.45
C LYS A 344 -17.64 31.17 -87.48
N ALA A 345 -17.57 32.48 -87.70
CA ALA A 345 -16.87 33.40 -86.79
C ALA A 345 -17.56 33.56 -85.42
N LYS A 346 -18.90 33.48 -85.38
CA LYS A 346 -19.70 33.63 -84.15
C LYS A 346 -19.96 32.31 -83.43
N ALA A 347 -19.46 31.19 -83.92
CA ALA A 347 -19.51 29.91 -83.22
C ALA A 347 -18.83 30.05 -81.84
N VAL A 348 -19.63 30.07 -80.78
CA VAL A 348 -19.15 30.38 -79.43
C VAL A 348 -18.43 29.16 -78.85
N SER A 349 -17.13 29.28 -78.63
CA SER A 349 -16.26 28.23 -78.06
C SER A 349 -16.14 28.26 -76.53
N ASP A 350 -16.82 29.13 -75.79
CA ASP A 350 -16.59 29.21 -74.35
C ASP A 350 -17.85 29.64 -73.57
N PHE A 351 -18.51 28.66 -72.97
CA PHE A 351 -19.58 28.88 -72.00
C PHE A 351 -18.97 29.02 -70.60
N SER A 352 -18.22 30.10 -70.37
CA SER A 352 -17.58 30.33 -69.08
C SER A 352 -18.62 30.65 -67.99
N LEU A 353 -18.72 29.77 -67.00
CA LEU A 353 -19.62 29.82 -65.84
C LEU A 353 -19.45 31.05 -64.92
N ARG A 354 -18.48 31.93 -65.19
CA ARG A 354 -18.12 33.11 -64.38
C ARG A 354 -19.17 34.22 -64.32
N LYS A 355 -20.20 34.19 -65.18
CA LYS A 355 -21.25 35.22 -65.24
C LYS A 355 -22.46 34.92 -64.36
N PHE A 356 -22.50 33.78 -63.66
CA PHE A 356 -23.58 33.44 -62.75
C PHE A 356 -23.20 33.78 -61.31
N GLU A 357 -24.12 34.44 -60.60
CA GLU A 357 -24.06 34.62 -59.16
C GLU A 357 -24.25 33.26 -58.48
N LEU A 358 -23.14 32.53 -58.31
CA LEU A 358 -23.13 31.33 -57.52
C LEU A 358 -23.42 31.70 -56.06
N PRO A 359 -24.18 30.88 -55.33
CA PRO A 359 -24.35 31.08 -53.89
C PRO A 359 -22.97 31.20 -53.24
N GLN A 360 -22.70 32.33 -52.58
CA GLN A 360 -21.47 32.48 -51.82
C GLN A 360 -21.47 31.43 -50.72
N LEU A 361 -20.56 30.47 -50.83
CA LEU A 361 -20.23 29.58 -49.73
C LEU A 361 -19.41 30.42 -48.76
N SER A 362 -19.99 30.73 -47.60
CA SER A 362 -19.22 31.23 -46.46
C SER A 362 -18.17 30.18 -46.14
N GLU A 363 -16.90 30.56 -46.29
CA GLU A 363 -15.72 29.70 -46.03
C GLU A 363 -15.68 29.21 -44.57
N ASP A 364 -16.42 29.85 -43.68
CA ASP A 364 -16.46 29.54 -42.24
C ASP A 364 -17.25 28.27 -41.89
N SER A 365 -17.92 27.61 -42.85
CA SER A 365 -18.76 26.42 -42.58
C SER A 365 -18.23 25.10 -43.16
N VAL A 366 -17.09 25.10 -43.85
CA VAL A 366 -16.50 23.89 -44.40
C VAL A 366 -15.14 23.63 -43.74
N LEU A 367 -15.16 22.96 -42.58
CA LEU A 367 -14.01 22.18 -42.15
C LEU A 367 -13.86 21.02 -43.16
N MET A 368 -13.06 21.27 -44.19
CA MET A 368 -12.55 20.24 -45.11
C MET A 368 -11.57 19.35 -44.34
N GLU A 369 -12.08 18.51 -43.44
CA GLU A 369 -11.32 17.36 -42.98
C GLU A 369 -11.43 16.29 -44.08
N VAL A 370 -10.59 16.46 -45.11
CA VAL A 370 -10.29 15.39 -46.05
C VAL A 370 -9.73 14.24 -45.20
N ASN A 371 -10.50 13.16 -45.05
CA ASN A 371 -10.01 11.90 -44.53
C ASN A 371 -8.78 11.47 -45.35
N LYS A 372 -7.58 11.87 -44.91
CA LYS A 372 -6.35 11.19 -45.30
C LYS A 372 -6.44 9.82 -44.66
N VAL A 373 -6.88 8.84 -45.45
CA VAL A 373 -6.63 7.43 -45.15
C VAL A 373 -5.13 7.30 -44.85
N PRO A 374 -4.70 6.89 -43.65
CA PRO A 374 -3.29 6.64 -43.41
C PRO A 374 -2.92 5.37 -44.19
N VAL A 375 -2.24 5.55 -45.32
CA VAL A 375 -1.43 4.48 -45.90
C VAL A 375 -0.36 4.16 -44.85
N GLN A 376 -0.52 3.01 -44.20
CA GLN A 376 0.52 2.43 -43.36
C GLN A 376 1.70 2.08 -44.26
N VAL A 377 2.71 2.95 -44.27
CA VAL A 377 4.05 2.57 -44.70
C VAL A 377 4.74 2.02 -43.48
N GLU A 378 4.89 0.70 -43.47
CA GLU A 378 5.66 -0.05 -42.49
C GLU A 378 7.12 0.41 -42.54
N GLN A 379 7.52 1.30 -41.64
CA GLN A 379 8.92 1.64 -41.42
C GLN A 379 9.58 0.53 -40.60
N GLY A 380 10.05 -0.50 -41.31
CA GLY A 380 11.06 -1.41 -40.84
C GLY A 380 12.40 -0.69 -40.64
N ILE A 381 12.88 -0.72 -39.41
CA ILE A 381 14.21 -0.30 -39.00
C ILE A 381 15.25 -1.18 -39.68
N GLY A 382 16.21 -0.59 -40.38
CA GLY A 382 17.53 -1.21 -40.57
C GLY A 382 18.25 -0.93 -41.89
N GLY A 383 19.35 -0.17 -41.81
CA GLY A 383 20.52 -0.44 -42.63
C GLY A 383 20.91 0.63 -43.65
N SER A 384 21.76 1.55 -43.22
CA SER A 384 22.65 2.33 -44.08
C SER A 384 23.31 1.48 -45.17
N LYS A 385 23.31 1.97 -46.42
CA LYS A 385 24.51 2.13 -47.27
C LYS A 385 24.13 2.61 -48.67
N GLY A 386 24.76 3.71 -49.10
CA GLY A 386 25.21 3.90 -50.48
C GLY A 386 24.29 4.68 -51.43
N ASN A 387 24.30 6.01 -51.33
CA ASN A 387 24.00 6.85 -52.49
C ASN A 387 25.11 6.68 -53.54
N LYS A 388 24.74 6.19 -54.73
CA LYS A 388 25.37 6.55 -56.00
C LYS A 388 24.26 6.86 -57.00
N VAL A 389 24.18 8.14 -57.36
CA VAL A 389 23.53 8.64 -58.58
C VAL A 389 24.43 8.25 -59.76
N PRO A 390 23.85 7.86 -60.90
CA PRO A 390 23.85 8.74 -62.09
C PRO A 390 22.43 8.83 -62.68
N ASP A 391 21.90 10.04 -62.88
CA ASP A 391 22.05 10.87 -64.09
C ASP A 391 21.49 10.23 -65.37
N GLU A 392 20.38 10.84 -65.79
CA GLU A 392 19.91 11.12 -67.16
C GLU A 392 20.24 10.13 -68.28
N ILE A 393 19.19 9.54 -68.87
CA ILE A 393 18.96 9.59 -70.34
C ILE A 393 17.45 9.68 -70.60
N MET A 394 17.05 10.74 -71.30
CA MET A 394 15.73 10.94 -71.91
C MET A 394 15.66 10.26 -73.29
N GLU A 395 14.43 9.94 -73.69
CA GLU A 395 13.97 9.61 -75.06
C GLU A 395 14.33 8.21 -75.60
N ASP A 396 13.33 7.38 -75.93
CA ASP A 396 12.71 7.45 -77.26
C ASP A 396 11.41 6.60 -77.36
N VAL A 397 10.62 7.02 -78.34
CA VAL A 397 9.34 6.63 -78.93
C VAL A 397 8.95 5.14 -78.95
N GLY A 398 7.63 4.89 -78.87
CA GLY A 398 7.05 3.60 -79.23
C GLY A 398 5.52 3.55 -79.20
N GLU A 399 4.86 4.22 -80.15
CA GLU A 399 3.47 3.92 -80.54
C GLU A 399 3.29 2.45 -80.95
N LYS A 400 2.17 1.85 -80.51
CA LYS A 400 1.29 0.85 -81.17
C LYS A 400 0.39 0.27 -80.06
N GLY A 401 -0.92 0.46 -80.05
CA GLY A 401 -1.86 0.18 -81.14
C GLY A 401 -2.16 -1.32 -81.14
N ASN A 402 -3.27 -1.73 -80.53
CA ASN A 402 -4.23 -2.70 -81.07
C ASN A 402 -5.36 -3.01 -80.08
N GLU A 403 -6.57 -2.66 -80.52
CA GLU A 403 -7.84 -3.28 -80.14
C GLU A 403 -7.82 -4.78 -80.43
N VAL A 404 -8.51 -5.59 -79.64
CA VAL A 404 -9.31 -6.74 -80.11
C VAL A 404 -10.41 -7.02 -79.07
N GLU A 405 -11.65 -6.91 -79.53
CA GLU A 405 -12.88 -7.44 -78.94
C GLU A 405 -12.86 -8.98 -78.85
N THR A 406 -13.62 -9.54 -77.90
CA THR A 406 -14.62 -10.62 -78.08
C THR A 406 -14.93 -11.21 -76.71
N ASP A 407 -16.14 -11.10 -76.17
CA ASP A 407 -17.43 -11.71 -76.56
C ASP A 407 -17.69 -13.02 -75.78
N GLY A 408 -18.94 -13.15 -75.33
CA GLY A 408 -19.60 -14.43 -75.06
C GLY A 408 -19.49 -15.06 -73.67
N GLY A 409 -20.61 -15.08 -72.93
CA GLY A 409 -20.90 -16.20 -72.02
C GLY A 409 -21.70 -15.89 -70.75
N VAL A 410 -23.02 -15.73 -70.89
CA VAL A 410 -24.01 -15.86 -69.78
C VAL A 410 -24.70 -17.24 -69.94
N PRO A 411 -25.60 -17.69 -69.04
CA PRO A 411 -25.43 -18.33 -67.74
C PRO A 411 -25.87 -19.83 -67.76
N VAL A 412 -25.67 -20.59 -66.67
CA VAL A 412 -26.49 -21.79 -66.41
C VAL A 412 -26.94 -21.86 -64.95
N VAL A 413 -28.25 -22.06 -64.84
CA VAL A 413 -29.15 -22.26 -63.70
C VAL A 413 -28.93 -23.62 -63.02
N ARG A 414 -29.15 -23.68 -61.69
CA ARG A 414 -29.94 -24.71 -60.96
C ARG A 414 -29.91 -24.38 -59.46
N GLU A 415 -31.00 -23.87 -58.89
CA GLU A 415 -32.13 -24.61 -58.31
C GLU A 415 -31.72 -25.63 -57.23
N GLY A 416 -32.27 -25.41 -56.04
CA GLY A 416 -32.17 -26.28 -54.86
C GLY A 416 -32.87 -25.65 -53.66
N GLN A 417 -34.21 -25.63 -53.69
CA GLN A 417 -35.06 -25.74 -52.49
C GLN A 417 -34.75 -27.11 -51.81
N ALA A 418 -35.02 -27.42 -50.55
CA ALA A 418 -36.06 -27.01 -49.62
C ALA A 418 -35.70 -27.49 -48.19
N GLU A 419 -36.37 -26.89 -47.18
CA GLU A 419 -36.87 -27.50 -45.92
C GLU A 419 -35.83 -28.10 -44.95
N GLU A 420 -35.80 -27.72 -43.66
CA GLU A 420 -36.89 -27.68 -42.66
C GLU A 420 -36.62 -26.62 -41.57
#